data_AF-A0A9E8ZBB0-F1
#
_entry.id   AF-A0A9E8ZBB0-F1
#
_cell.length_a   1.000
_cell.length_b   1.000
_cell.length_c   1.000
_cell.angle_alpha   90.00
_cell.angle_beta   90.00
_cell.angle_gamma   90.00
#
_symmetry.space_group_name_H-M   'P 1'
#
loop_
_entity.id
_entity.type
_entity.pdbx_description
1 polymer ?
#
loop_
_entity_poly.entity_id
_entity_poly.type
_entity_poly.pdbx_seq_one_letter_code
_entity_poly.pdbx_strand_id
1 'polypeptide(L)'
;MAYSNDPVERVVVPSVPVATVDYHDRVRWGPILAGLFVAISTQLVLSGIGAAIGLTGVAASDTPGADAPTVGTAVGIWAIISLLIALFLGGWITARACGPMNRSTALLNGAILWATTLALSSWLLATGVAGAFGAVASNAGDIINQVQQGGTAVPTDPNLTAQQVQDAAANAAKAGWAFAFGALLGLIAAMVGASVGARSLHTTTVARTDRPYVQ
;
A
#
# COMPACT_ATOMS: atom_id res chain seq x y z
N MET A 1 -14.20 -70.32 42.39
CA MET A 1 -14.68 -70.09 41.02
C MET A 1 -14.43 -68.64 40.69
N ALA A 2 -13.68 -68.41 39.63
CA ALA A 2 -13.24 -67.11 39.17
C ALA A 2 -14.34 -66.42 38.35
N TYR A 3 -14.42 -65.09 38.45
CA TYR A 3 -14.84 -64.23 37.35
C TYR A 3 -13.92 -63.00 37.39
N SER A 4 -12.78 -63.10 36.70
CA SER A 4 -12.17 -61.92 36.08
C SER A 4 -13.12 -61.53 34.96
N ASN A 5 -13.80 -60.40 35.11
CA ASN A 5 -14.48 -59.78 33.99
C ASN A 5 -13.48 -58.79 33.39
N ASP A 6 -12.97 -59.15 32.22
CA ASP A 6 -11.99 -58.35 31.48
C ASP A 6 -12.46 -56.91 31.31
N PRO A 7 -11.54 -55.94 31.35
CA PRO A 7 -11.88 -54.54 31.15
C PRO A 7 -12.51 -54.42 29.77
N VAL A 8 -13.69 -53.80 29.69
CA VAL A 8 -14.18 -53.23 28.44
C VAL A 8 -13.04 -52.40 27.87
N GLU A 9 -12.37 -52.97 26.88
CA GLU A 9 -11.32 -52.35 26.11
C GLU A 9 -11.92 -51.04 25.62
N ARG A 10 -11.51 -49.94 26.28
CA ARG A 10 -11.90 -48.61 25.85
C ARG A 10 -11.31 -48.51 24.46
N VAL A 11 -12.15 -48.72 23.46
CA VAL A 11 -11.81 -48.41 22.07
C VAL A 11 -11.52 -46.92 22.08
N VAL A 12 -10.24 -46.59 22.22
CA VAL A 12 -9.70 -45.28 21.91
C VAL A 12 -9.88 -45.20 20.41
N VAL A 13 -11.06 -44.74 19.97
CA VAL A 13 -11.28 -44.38 18.58
C VAL A 13 -10.17 -43.36 18.32
N PRO A 14 -9.17 -43.66 17.48
CA PRO A 14 -8.17 -42.67 17.15
C PRO A 14 -8.97 -41.50 16.62
N SER A 15 -8.88 -40.34 17.28
CA SER A 15 -9.38 -39.11 16.70
C SER A 15 -8.51 -38.92 15.47
N VAL A 16 -8.99 -39.40 14.31
CA VAL A 16 -8.37 -39.09 13.04
C VAL A 16 -8.43 -37.58 13.01
N PRO A 17 -7.28 -36.87 13.04
CA PRO A 17 -7.32 -35.44 12.83
C PRO A 17 -7.93 -35.27 11.46
N VAL A 18 -9.20 -34.91 11.40
CA VAL A 18 -9.76 -34.33 10.18
C VAL A 18 -8.93 -33.07 10.04
N ALA A 19 -7.90 -33.15 9.21
CA ALA A 19 -7.23 -31.98 8.71
C ALA A 19 -8.34 -31.23 7.97
N THR A 20 -9.07 -30.38 8.69
CA THR A 20 -9.79 -29.29 8.08
C THR A 20 -8.68 -28.51 7.43
N VAL A 21 -8.47 -28.76 6.13
CA VAL A 21 -7.73 -27.84 5.29
C VAL A 21 -8.59 -26.59 5.35
N ASP A 22 -8.31 -25.74 6.32
CA ASP A 22 -8.86 -24.41 6.35
C ASP A 22 -8.30 -23.76 5.10
N TYR A 23 -9.13 -23.76 4.06
CA TYR A 23 -8.98 -22.91 2.89
C TYR A 23 -9.22 -21.47 3.37
N HIS A 24 -8.31 -20.98 4.21
CA HIS A 24 -8.31 -19.60 4.61
C HIS A 24 -7.73 -18.84 3.42
N ASP A 25 -8.60 -18.09 2.75
CA ASP A 25 -8.15 -17.22 1.68
C ASP A 25 -7.02 -16.33 2.21
N ARG A 26 -5.85 -16.44 1.58
CA ARG A 26 -4.65 -15.72 2.00
C ARG A 26 -4.79 -14.23 1.71
N VAL A 27 -5.69 -13.87 0.79
CA VAL A 27 -5.96 -12.50 0.38
C VAL A 27 -7.32 -12.09 0.90
N ARG A 28 -7.36 -11.04 1.73
CA ARG A 28 -8.62 -10.54 2.30
C ARG A 28 -8.94 -9.15 1.72
N TRP A 29 -9.88 -9.11 0.78
CA TRP A 29 -10.25 -7.89 0.06
C TRP A 29 -10.84 -6.77 0.94
N GLY A 30 -11.67 -7.11 1.93
CA GLY A 30 -12.25 -6.10 2.83
C GLY A 30 -11.20 -5.24 3.55
N PRO A 31 -10.23 -5.87 4.26
CA PRO A 31 -9.08 -5.19 4.84
C PRO A 31 -8.21 -4.38 3.86
N ILE A 32 -8.00 -4.90 2.64
CA ILE A 32 -7.22 -4.19 1.61
C ILE A 32 -7.92 -2.88 1.23
N LEU A 33 -9.25 -2.90 1.03
CA LEU A 33 -10.01 -1.69 0.73
C LEU A 33 -9.98 -0.69 1.90
N ALA A 34 -10.10 -1.17 3.14
CA ALA A 34 -9.97 -0.29 4.31
C ALA A 34 -8.59 0.38 4.37
N GLY A 35 -7.51 -0.39 4.15
CA GLY A 35 -6.16 0.16 4.09
C GLY A 35 -5.96 1.15 2.94
N LEU A 36 -6.59 0.91 1.79
CA LEU A 36 -6.55 1.81 0.63
C LEU A 36 -7.16 3.17 0.95
N PHE A 37 -8.34 3.21 1.58
CA PHE A 37 -8.97 4.46 1.98
C PHE A 37 -8.15 5.22 3.03
N VAL A 38 -7.51 4.51 3.96
CA VAL A 38 -6.60 5.14 4.93
C VAL A 38 -5.37 5.72 4.25
N ALA A 39 -4.77 5.01 3.30
CA ALA A 39 -3.63 5.50 2.53
C ALA A 39 -4.00 6.78 1.76
N ILE A 40 -5.13 6.77 1.05
CA ILE A 40 -5.60 7.94 0.30
C ILE A 40 -5.87 9.12 1.25
N SER A 41 -6.59 8.90 2.36
CA SER A 41 -6.90 9.96 3.33
C SER A 41 -5.64 10.55 3.95
N THR A 42 -4.68 9.71 4.34
CA THR A 42 -3.39 10.13 4.89
C THR A 42 -2.61 10.96 3.87
N GLN A 43 -2.56 10.49 2.62
CA GLN A 43 -1.89 11.20 1.53
C GLN A 43 -2.48 12.59 1.31
N LEU A 44 -3.82 12.72 1.34
CA LEU A 44 -4.50 14.01 1.18
C LEU A 44 -4.15 14.99 2.29
N VAL A 45 -4.15 14.53 3.55
CA VAL A 45 -3.82 15.36 4.71
C VAL A 45 -2.36 15.83 4.64
N LEU A 46 -1.41 14.91 4.40
CA LEU A 46 0.01 15.26 4.32
C LEU A 46 0.34 16.14 3.11
N SER A 47 -0.36 15.94 1.99
CA SER A 47 -0.27 16.82 0.83
C SER A 47 -0.71 18.24 1.18
N GLY A 48 -1.86 18.40 1.86
CA GLY A 48 -2.34 19.72 2.31
C GLY A 48 -1.38 20.43 3.27
N ILE A 49 -0.71 19.69 4.15
CA ILE A 49 0.32 20.24 5.04
C ILE A 49 1.55 20.70 4.23
N GLY A 50 2.03 19.87 3.30
CA GLY A 50 3.14 20.23 2.41
C GLY A 50 2.83 21.45 1.55
N ALA A 51 1.60 21.57 1.08
CA ALA A 51 1.07 22.72 0.37
C ALA A 51 1.24 24.00 1.17
N ALA A 52 0.71 23.98 2.40
CA ALA A 52 0.70 25.14 3.27
C ALA A 52 2.14 25.59 3.55
N ILE A 53 3.04 24.65 3.87
CA ILE A 53 4.44 24.94 4.13
C ILE A 53 5.12 25.53 2.87
N GLY A 54 4.96 24.89 1.71
CA GLY A 54 5.56 25.35 0.45
C GLY A 54 5.07 26.75 0.04
N LEU A 55 3.77 27.00 0.13
CA LEU A 55 3.15 28.28 -0.19
C LEU A 55 3.59 29.39 0.78
N THR A 56 3.73 29.09 2.08
CA THR A 56 4.27 30.06 3.04
C THR A 56 5.73 30.42 2.77
N GLY A 57 6.53 29.46 2.29
CA GLY A 57 7.93 29.73 1.88
C GLY A 57 8.02 30.66 0.68
N VAL A 58 7.14 30.48 -0.31
CA VAL A 58 7.05 31.38 -1.49
C VAL A 58 6.50 32.75 -1.10
N ALA A 59 5.52 32.82 -0.20
CA ALA A 59 4.97 34.09 0.26
C ALA A 59 5.96 34.93 1.08
N ALA A 60 6.97 34.29 1.68
CA ALA A 60 8.00 34.93 2.49
C ALA A 60 9.24 35.36 1.68
N SER A 61 9.32 35.09 0.37
CA SER A 61 10.49 35.45 -0.43
C SER A 61 10.39 36.87 -0.99
N ASP A 62 11.43 37.67 -0.77
CA ASP A 62 11.50 39.07 -1.22
C ASP A 62 11.76 39.21 -2.73
N THR A 63 12.10 38.12 -3.42
CA THR A 63 12.38 38.09 -4.87
C THR A 63 11.50 37.04 -5.55
N PRO A 64 10.46 37.46 -6.30
CA PRO A 64 9.60 36.53 -7.02
C PRO A 64 10.40 35.65 -8.00
N GLY A 65 10.46 34.35 -7.73
CA GLY A 65 11.03 33.34 -8.65
C GLY A 65 12.50 32.97 -8.45
N ALA A 66 13.26 33.64 -7.58
CA ALA A 66 14.68 33.29 -7.34
C ALA A 66 14.85 31.90 -6.71
N ASP A 67 13.88 31.46 -5.89
CA ASP A 67 13.93 30.18 -5.17
C ASP A 67 13.11 29.05 -5.80
N ALA A 68 12.53 29.27 -6.99
CA ALA A 68 11.60 28.32 -7.61
C ALA A 68 12.16 26.89 -7.76
N PRO A 69 13.43 26.66 -8.17
CA PRO A 69 14.00 25.32 -8.27
C PRO A 69 14.19 24.63 -6.91
N THR A 70 14.55 25.41 -5.88
CA THR A 70 14.76 24.92 -4.51
C THR A 70 13.44 24.52 -3.87
N VAL A 71 12.41 25.35 -4.04
CA VAL A 71 11.06 25.07 -3.57
C VAL A 71 10.47 23.85 -4.27
N GLY A 72 10.62 23.73 -5.59
CA GLY A 72 10.16 22.55 -6.35
C GLY A 72 10.78 21.24 -5.87
N THR A 73 12.10 21.25 -5.61
CA THR A 73 12.82 20.09 -5.07
C THR A 73 12.33 19.72 -3.66
N ALA A 74 12.17 20.70 -2.76
CA ALA A 74 11.69 20.46 -1.39
C ALA A 74 10.27 19.87 -1.37
N VAL A 75 9.40 20.40 -2.23
CA VAL A 75 8.03 19.94 -2.42
C VAL A 75 8.00 18.51 -2.98
N GLY A 76 8.86 18.19 -3.95
CA GLY A 76 9.02 16.83 -4.49
C GLY A 76 9.46 15.81 -3.43
N ILE A 77 10.45 16.17 -2.59
CA ILE A 77 10.91 15.32 -1.50
C ILE A 77 9.79 15.09 -0.47
N TRP A 78 9.05 16.14 -0.09
CA TRP A 78 7.92 16.03 0.82
C TRP A 78 6.82 15.11 0.27
N ALA A 79 6.51 15.20 -1.02
CA ALA A 79 5.52 14.35 -1.67
C ALA A 79 5.92 12.86 -1.60
N ILE A 80 7.20 12.55 -1.81
CA ILE A 80 7.73 11.18 -1.69
C ILE A 80 7.60 10.69 -0.23
N ILE A 81 8.04 11.49 0.74
CA ILE A 81 7.93 11.14 2.18
C ILE A 81 6.47 10.88 2.56
N SER A 82 5.56 11.74 2.12
CA SER A 82 4.13 11.62 2.37
C SER A 82 3.56 10.33 1.80
N LEU A 83 3.93 9.98 0.57
CA LEU A 83 3.52 8.74 -0.09
C LEU A 83 3.99 7.50 0.68
N LEU A 84 5.24 7.50 1.14
CA LEU A 84 5.79 6.39 1.92
C LEU A 84 5.06 6.23 3.26
N ILE A 85 4.75 7.33 3.94
CA ILE A 85 3.97 7.31 5.18
C ILE A 85 2.56 6.78 4.90
N ALA A 86 1.89 7.27 3.86
CA ALA A 86 0.56 6.84 3.49
C ALA A 86 0.48 5.34 3.19
N LEU A 87 1.41 4.81 2.39
CA LEU A 87 1.48 3.39 2.06
C LEU A 87 1.83 2.52 3.28
N PHE A 88 2.71 3.01 4.15
CA PHE A 88 2.99 2.33 5.42
C PHE A 88 1.73 2.22 6.29
N LEU A 89 0.99 3.32 6.49
CA LEU A 89 -0.25 3.30 7.27
C LEU A 89 -1.33 2.43 6.63
N GLY A 90 -1.46 2.46 5.30
CA GLY A 90 -2.39 1.60 4.57
C GLY A 90 -2.06 0.11 4.74
N GLY A 91 -0.77 -0.24 4.61
CA GLY A 91 -0.28 -1.60 4.82
C GLY A 91 -0.52 -2.07 6.26
N TRP A 92 -0.24 -1.19 7.23
CA TRP A 92 -0.52 -1.44 8.64
C TRP A 92 -2.00 -1.74 8.90
N ILE A 93 -2.90 -0.91 8.40
CA ILE A 93 -4.35 -1.10 8.60
C ILE A 93 -4.84 -2.37 7.92
N THR A 94 -4.36 -2.66 6.71
CA THR A 94 -4.68 -3.90 6.00
C THR A 94 -4.34 -5.12 6.85
N ALA A 95 -3.11 -5.21 7.36
CA ALA A 95 -2.70 -6.34 8.18
C ALA A 95 -3.47 -6.40 9.51
N ARG A 96 -3.73 -5.25 10.14
CA ARG A 96 -4.45 -5.19 11.42
C ARG A 96 -5.91 -5.63 11.31
N ALA A 97 -6.56 -5.35 10.19
CA ALA A 97 -7.96 -5.69 9.95
C ALA A 97 -8.18 -7.16 9.51
N CYS A 98 -7.13 -7.85 9.07
CA CYS A 98 -7.21 -9.23 8.61
C CYS A 98 -7.27 -10.31 9.71
N GLY A 99 -7.21 -9.94 11.00
CA GLY A 99 -7.14 -10.91 12.11
C GLY A 99 -5.74 -11.53 12.26
N PRO A 100 -5.56 -12.49 13.19
CA PRO A 100 -4.24 -13.05 13.46
C PRO A 100 -3.74 -13.88 12.26
N MET A 101 -2.53 -13.58 11.81
CA MET A 101 -1.94 -14.14 10.59
C MET A 101 -0.42 -14.31 10.73
N ASN A 102 0.17 -15.15 9.88
CA ASN A 102 1.62 -15.25 9.78
C ASN A 102 2.22 -14.04 9.03
N ARG A 103 3.53 -13.81 9.20
CA ARG A 103 4.23 -12.67 8.56
C ARG A 103 4.17 -12.74 7.03
N SER A 104 4.26 -13.92 6.43
CA SER A 104 4.24 -14.05 4.97
C SER A 104 2.91 -13.63 4.36
N THR A 105 1.79 -13.97 5.00
CA THR A 105 0.45 -13.52 4.59
C THR A 105 0.29 -12.02 4.79
N ALA A 106 0.89 -11.43 5.83
CA ALA A 106 0.87 -9.98 6.03
C ALA A 106 1.59 -9.24 4.90
N LEU A 107 2.80 -9.69 4.56
CA LEU A 107 3.58 -9.15 3.45
C LEU A 107 2.83 -9.25 2.12
N LEU A 108 2.18 -10.39 1.86
CA LEU A 108 1.36 -10.59 0.66
C LEU A 108 0.20 -9.58 0.60
N ASN A 109 -0.56 -9.40 1.67
CA ASN A 109 -1.68 -8.44 1.67
C ASN A 109 -1.19 -6.99 1.54
N GLY A 110 -0.03 -6.65 2.12
CA GLY A 110 0.61 -5.35 1.92
C GLY A 110 1.05 -5.11 0.47
N ALA A 111 1.61 -6.12 -0.19
CA ALA A 111 1.98 -6.06 -1.60
C ALA A 111 0.76 -5.94 -2.52
N ILE A 112 -0.33 -6.65 -2.21
CA ILE A 112 -1.59 -6.56 -2.97
C ILE A 112 -2.24 -5.19 -2.79
N LEU A 113 -2.23 -4.62 -1.59
CA LEU A 113 -2.65 -3.24 -1.36
C LEU A 113 -1.87 -2.28 -2.25
N TRP A 114 -0.54 -2.36 -2.24
CA TRP A 114 0.31 -1.54 -3.09
C TRP A 114 -0.03 -1.73 -4.59
N ALA A 115 -0.17 -2.96 -5.07
CA ALA A 115 -0.57 -3.24 -6.45
C ALA A 115 -1.94 -2.65 -6.77
N THR A 116 -2.88 -2.69 -5.83
CA THR A 116 -4.21 -2.10 -5.96
C THR A 116 -4.14 -0.57 -6.07
N THR A 117 -3.26 0.09 -5.31
CA THR A 117 -3.04 1.55 -5.45
C THR A 117 -2.53 1.92 -6.84
N LEU A 118 -1.61 1.13 -7.40
CA LEU A 118 -1.09 1.35 -8.76
C LEU A 118 -2.14 1.05 -9.83
N ALA A 119 -2.90 -0.03 -9.70
CA ALA A 119 -3.97 -0.38 -10.62
C ALA A 119 -5.06 0.71 -10.65
N LEU A 120 -5.47 1.20 -9.48
CA LEU A 120 -6.42 2.30 -9.37
C LEU A 120 -5.86 3.60 -9.98
N SER A 121 -4.60 3.92 -9.70
CA SER A 121 -3.95 5.11 -10.26
C SER A 121 -3.85 5.03 -11.79
N SER A 122 -3.47 3.87 -12.33
CA SER A 122 -3.42 3.62 -13.78
C SER A 122 -4.80 3.74 -14.43
N TRP A 123 -5.84 3.19 -13.79
CA TRP A 123 -7.22 3.33 -14.24
C TRP A 123 -7.70 4.79 -14.28
N LEU A 124 -7.37 5.57 -13.23
CA LEU A 124 -7.70 7.00 -13.17
C LEU A 124 -6.96 7.84 -14.22
N LEU A 125 -5.71 7.47 -14.53
CA LEU A 125 -4.93 8.08 -15.61
C LEU A 125 -5.55 7.76 -16.97
N ALA A 126 -5.88 6.49 -17.23
CA ALA A 126 -6.46 6.04 -18.49
C ALA A 126 -7.84 6.67 -18.78
N THR A 127 -8.61 6.96 -17.74
CA THR A 127 -9.97 7.54 -17.86
C THR A 127 -9.97 9.07 -17.97
N GLY A 128 -8.81 9.73 -17.89
CA GLY A 128 -8.72 11.20 -17.97
C GLY A 128 -9.32 11.94 -16.77
N VAL A 129 -9.86 11.21 -15.77
CA VAL A 129 -10.39 11.76 -14.51
C VAL A 129 -9.28 12.38 -13.65
N ALA A 130 -8.02 12.19 -14.05
CA ALA A 130 -6.86 12.89 -13.49
C ALA A 130 -7.04 14.42 -13.43
N GLY A 131 -7.81 15.03 -14.35
CA GLY A 131 -8.11 16.47 -14.34
C GLY A 131 -8.86 16.94 -13.09
N ALA A 132 -9.67 16.08 -12.46
CA ALA A 132 -10.40 16.41 -11.23
C ALA A 132 -9.52 16.31 -9.96
N PHE A 133 -8.46 15.49 -9.99
CA PHE A 133 -7.43 15.46 -8.95
C PHE A 133 -6.36 16.56 -9.12
N GLY A 134 -6.37 17.29 -10.24
CA GLY A 134 -5.44 18.39 -10.53
C GLY A 134 -5.47 19.54 -9.51
N ALA A 135 -6.60 19.73 -8.82
CA ALA A 135 -6.70 20.72 -7.73
C ALA A 135 -6.02 20.27 -6.42
N VAL A 136 -5.98 18.96 -6.18
CA VAL A 136 -5.35 18.33 -4.98
C VAL A 136 -3.84 18.16 -5.19
N ALA A 137 -3.39 18.11 -6.44
CA ALA A 137 -2.02 17.88 -6.84
C ALA A 137 -1.18 19.16 -6.97
N SER A 138 -1.73 20.35 -6.73
CA SER A 138 -1.04 21.67 -6.82
C SER A 138 0.31 21.76 -6.09
N ASN A 139 0.62 20.79 -5.22
CA ASN A 139 1.88 20.58 -4.50
C ASN A 139 2.90 19.73 -5.25
N ALA A 140 2.79 19.64 -6.55
CA ALA A 140 3.71 18.86 -7.34
C ALA A 140 3.99 19.62 -8.64
N GLY A 141 4.26 20.93 -8.55
CA GLY A 141 4.47 21.80 -9.72
C GLY A 141 5.37 21.17 -10.79
N ASP A 142 6.45 20.49 -10.37
CA ASP A 142 7.33 19.79 -11.31
C ASP A 142 6.77 18.45 -11.80
N ILE A 143 6.12 17.65 -10.94
CA ILE A 143 5.55 16.35 -11.32
C ILE A 143 4.28 16.53 -12.16
N ILE A 144 3.44 17.53 -11.86
CA ILE A 144 2.29 17.93 -12.67
C ILE A 144 2.76 18.46 -14.00
N ASN A 145 3.76 19.35 -14.06
CA ASN A 145 4.25 19.80 -15.36
C ASN A 145 4.80 18.61 -16.16
N GLN A 146 5.45 17.64 -15.52
CA GLN A 146 5.96 16.44 -16.18
C GLN A 146 4.87 15.42 -16.57
N VAL A 147 3.75 15.37 -15.84
CA VAL A 147 2.57 14.54 -16.14
C VAL A 147 1.59 15.23 -17.10
N GLN A 148 1.52 16.57 -17.12
CA GLN A 148 0.71 17.35 -18.06
C GLN A 148 1.43 17.56 -19.40
N GLN A 149 2.75 17.73 -19.40
CA GLN A 149 3.56 17.84 -20.62
C GLN A 149 4.07 16.48 -21.13
N GLY A 150 3.93 15.41 -20.35
CA GLY A 150 4.52 14.09 -20.67
C GLY A 150 3.81 12.89 -20.04
N GLY A 151 2.51 13.01 -19.74
CA GLY A 151 1.73 11.93 -19.13
C GLY A 151 1.44 10.80 -20.10
N THR A 152 2.41 9.90 -20.33
CA THR A 152 2.27 8.58 -21.01
C THR A 152 1.56 8.53 -22.37
N ALA A 153 1.08 9.66 -22.89
CA ALA A 153 0.70 9.86 -24.25
C ALA A 153 2.01 10.12 -24.98
N VAL A 154 2.48 9.10 -25.73
CA VAL A 154 3.40 9.33 -26.83
C VAL A 154 2.82 10.50 -27.63
N PRO A 155 3.55 11.61 -27.81
CA PRO A 155 3.10 12.70 -28.64
C PRO A 155 2.81 12.16 -30.05
N THR A 156 1.54 11.91 -30.36
CA THR A 156 1.06 11.42 -31.67
C THR A 156 0.86 12.57 -32.65
N ASP A 157 1.62 13.65 -32.48
CA ASP A 157 1.63 14.76 -33.42
C ASP A 157 2.67 14.46 -34.52
N PRO A 158 2.27 14.32 -35.80
CA PRO A 158 3.19 14.02 -36.89
C PRO A 158 4.20 15.16 -37.17
N ASN A 159 4.03 16.33 -36.55
CA ASN A 159 4.78 17.55 -36.84
C ASN A 159 5.82 17.94 -35.78
N LEU A 160 6.22 17.00 -34.92
CA LEU A 160 7.20 17.28 -33.86
C LEU A 160 8.60 17.47 -34.44
N THR A 161 9.25 18.55 -34.05
CA THR A 161 10.68 18.76 -34.34
C THR A 161 11.49 17.65 -33.67
N ALA A 162 12.63 17.28 -34.28
CA ALA A 162 13.55 16.27 -33.70
C ALA A 162 13.97 16.60 -32.26
N GLN A 163 14.03 17.91 -31.94
CA GLN A 163 14.37 18.42 -30.62
C GLN A 163 13.25 18.15 -29.59
N GLN A 164 11.98 18.38 -29.96
CA GLN A 164 10.83 18.05 -29.11
C GLN A 164 10.71 16.55 -28.83
N VAL A 165 11.01 15.70 -29.80
CA VAL A 165 11.01 14.24 -29.61
C VAL A 165 12.12 13.82 -28.63
N GLN A 166 13.31 14.42 -28.74
CA GLN A 166 14.43 14.12 -27.85
C GLN A 166 14.16 14.59 -26.41
N ASP A 167 13.58 15.78 -26.24
CA ASP A 167 13.22 16.32 -24.93
C ASP A 167 12.08 15.52 -24.27
N ALA A 168 11.06 15.15 -25.05
CA ALA A 168 9.97 14.28 -24.59
C ALA A 168 10.51 12.91 -24.17
N ALA A 169 11.39 12.29 -24.97
CA ALA A 169 12.01 11.01 -24.65
C ALA A 169 12.88 11.10 -23.38
N ALA A 170 13.67 12.16 -23.23
CA ALA A 170 14.50 12.38 -22.04
C ALA A 170 13.65 12.57 -20.77
N ASN A 171 12.56 13.33 -20.86
CA ASN A 171 11.65 13.58 -19.75
C ASN A 171 10.84 12.32 -19.39
N ALA A 172 10.38 11.57 -20.39
CA ALA A 172 9.70 10.28 -20.20
C ALA A 172 10.64 9.26 -19.55
N ALA A 173 11.91 9.21 -19.97
CA ALA A 173 12.91 8.34 -19.34
C ALA A 173 13.15 8.70 -17.87
N LYS A 174 13.32 9.99 -17.55
CA LYS A 174 13.46 10.45 -16.17
C LYS A 174 12.23 10.10 -15.32
N ALA A 175 11.03 10.35 -15.84
CA ALA A 175 9.78 10.01 -15.17
C ALA A 175 9.64 8.49 -14.97
N GLY A 176 10.00 7.69 -15.97
CA GLY A 176 10.00 6.23 -15.89
C GLY A 176 10.93 5.69 -14.80
N TRP A 177 12.16 6.21 -14.72
CA TRP A 177 13.08 5.85 -13.65
C TRP A 177 12.61 6.28 -12.27
N ALA A 178 12.13 7.53 -12.14
CA ALA A 178 11.58 8.03 -10.88
C ALA A 178 10.38 7.20 -10.42
N PHE A 179 9.48 6.85 -11.34
CA PHE A 179 8.35 5.96 -11.07
C PHE A 179 8.83 4.58 -10.63
N ALA A 180 9.78 3.97 -11.34
CA ALA A 180 10.26 2.62 -11.00
C ALA A 180 10.86 2.56 -9.58
N PHE A 181 11.75 3.49 -9.23
CA PHE A 181 12.34 3.55 -7.89
C PHE A 181 11.29 3.92 -6.83
N GLY A 182 10.43 4.89 -7.12
CA GLY A 182 9.35 5.29 -6.22
C GLY A 182 8.36 4.16 -5.94
N ALA A 183 8.00 3.39 -6.96
CA ALA A 183 7.11 2.24 -6.85
C ALA A 183 7.71 1.14 -5.98
N LEU A 184 9.02 0.85 -6.13
CA LEU A 184 9.73 -0.11 -5.28
C LEU A 184 9.81 0.35 -3.82
N LEU A 185 10.11 1.63 -3.59
CA LEU A 185 10.12 2.20 -2.23
C LEU A 185 8.73 2.14 -1.59
N GLY A 186 7.68 2.44 -2.37
CA GLY A 186 6.30 2.33 -1.93
C GLY A 186 5.91 0.90 -1.57
N LEU A 187 6.35 -0.09 -2.35
CA LEU A 187 6.14 -1.51 -2.05
C LEU A 187 6.80 -1.87 -0.71
N ILE A 188 8.05 -1.48 -0.51
CA ILE A 188 8.78 -1.72 0.74
C ILE A 188 8.03 -1.08 1.90
N ALA A 189 7.61 0.19 1.78
CA ALA A 189 6.87 0.88 2.82
C ALA A 189 5.56 0.16 3.19
N ALA A 190 4.77 -0.27 2.19
CA ALA A 190 3.54 -1.03 2.40
C ALA A 190 3.79 -2.38 3.07
N MET A 191 4.83 -3.10 2.64
CA MET A 191 5.24 -4.38 3.23
C MET A 191 5.69 -4.23 4.68
N VAL A 192 6.51 -3.22 4.99
CA VAL A 192 6.94 -2.93 6.36
C VAL A 192 5.72 -2.59 7.20
N GLY A 193 4.84 -1.70 6.74
CA GLY A 193 3.59 -1.37 7.43
C GLY A 193 2.75 -2.60 7.75
N ALA A 194 2.54 -3.47 6.76
CA ALA A 194 1.81 -4.72 6.94
C ALA A 194 2.49 -5.68 7.92
N SER A 195 3.83 -5.76 7.89
CA SER A 195 4.58 -6.62 8.81
C SER A 195 4.44 -6.19 10.27
N VAL A 196 4.40 -4.88 10.53
CA VAL A 196 4.22 -4.35 11.90
C VAL A 196 2.76 -4.42 12.34
N GLY A 197 1.80 -4.31 11.40
CA GLY A 197 0.38 -4.47 11.69
C GLY A 197 -0.07 -5.92 11.99
N ALA A 198 0.75 -6.91 11.64
CA ALA A 198 0.42 -8.32 11.80
C ALA A 198 0.44 -8.78 13.26
N ARG A 199 -0.62 -9.49 13.70
CA ARG A 199 -0.67 -10.13 15.02
C ARG A 199 -0.38 -11.63 14.89
N SER A 200 0.56 -12.15 15.65
CA SER A 200 0.92 -13.57 15.66
C SER A 200 -0.23 -14.42 16.22
N LEU A 201 -0.54 -15.53 15.54
CA LEU A 201 -1.38 -16.59 16.10
C LEU A 201 -0.62 -17.23 17.28
N HIS A 202 -1.09 -17.03 18.52
CA HIS A 202 -0.70 -17.91 19.61
C HIS A 202 -1.54 -19.17 19.50
N THR A 203 -0.90 -20.30 19.20
CA THR A 203 -1.53 -21.61 19.27
C THR A 203 -1.76 -21.92 20.75
N THR A 204 -2.94 -21.59 21.26
CA THR A 204 -3.34 -22.04 22.59
C THR A 204 -3.65 -23.53 22.47
N THR A 205 -2.68 -24.38 22.79
CA THR A 205 -2.90 -25.82 22.96
C THR A 205 -3.88 -25.98 24.11
N VAL A 206 -5.17 -26.13 23.81
CA VAL A 206 -6.18 -26.40 24.82
C VAL A 206 -5.91 -27.82 25.33
N ALA A 207 -5.26 -27.94 26.48
CA ALA A 207 -5.21 -29.19 27.20
C ALA A 207 -6.65 -29.57 27.54
N ARG A 208 -7.21 -30.55 26.82
CA ARG A 208 -8.54 -31.10 27.08
C ARG A 208 -8.53 -31.64 28.51
N THR A 209 -9.03 -30.85 29.46
CA THR A 209 -9.27 -31.30 30.82
C THR A 209 -10.53 -32.15 30.75
N ASP A 210 -10.37 -33.47 30.66
CA ASP A 210 -11.48 -34.41 30.74
C ASP A 210 -12.23 -34.15 32.06
N ARG A 211 -13.45 -33.61 31.97
CA ARG A 211 -14.33 -33.48 33.13
C ARG A 211 -14.95 -34.84 33.43
N PRO A 212 -14.86 -35.35 34.67
CA PRO A 212 -15.62 -36.54 35.04
C PRO A 212 -17.11 -36.19 35.07
N TYR A 213 -17.93 -37.00 34.39
CA TYR A 213 -19.38 -36.93 34.51
C TYR A 213 -19.75 -37.29 35.95
N VAL A 214 -20.26 -36.31 36.69
CA VAL A 214 -20.89 -36.54 38.00
C VAL A 214 -22.24 -37.19 37.71
N GLN A 215 -22.44 -38.39 38.26
CA GLN A 215 -23.71 -39.12 38.23
C GLN A 215 -24.71 -38.50 39.20
#